data_AF-A0A947J7M8-F1
#
_entry.id   AF-A0A947J7M8-F1
#
_cell.length_a   1.000
_cell.length_b   1.000
_cell.length_c   1.000
_cell.angle_alpha   90.00
_cell.angle_beta   90.00
_cell.angle_gamma   90.00
#
_symmetry.space_group_name_H-M   'P 1'
#
loop_
_entity.id
_entity.type
_entity.pdbx_description
1 polymer ?
#
loop_
_entity_poly.entity_id
_entity_poly.type
_entity_poly.pdbx_seq_one_letter_code
_entity_poly.pdbx_strand_id
1 'polypeptide(L)' 'MTWLREKVHRFGGVYRAEDLIRRITGKSLDSRHFVAYIVDKFSDIYEL' A
#
# COMPACT_ATOMS: atom_id res chain seq x y z
N MET A 1 -2.86 9.89 9.79
CA MET A 1 -2.02 8.98 10.60
C MET A 1 -2.79 7.88 11.34
N THR A 2 -4.05 8.07 11.70
CA THR A 2 -4.87 7.11 12.44
C THR A 2 -4.95 5.73 11.77
N TRP A 3 -5.22 5.70 10.46
CA TRP A 3 -5.34 4.44 9.71
C TRP A 3 -4.07 3.57 9.76
N LEU A 4 -2.88 4.14 9.57
CA LEU A 4 -1.62 3.38 9.63
C LEU A 4 -1.33 2.83 11.02
N ARG A 5 -1.65 3.59 12.08
CA ARG A 5 -1.52 3.10 13.45
C ARG A 5 -2.46 1.92 13.70
N GLU A 6 -3.71 2.02 13.25
CA GLU A 6 -4.75 1.02 13.49
C GLU A 6 -4.64 -0.22 12.59
N LYS A 7 -4.15 -0.07 11.36
CA LYS A 7 -4.10 -1.15 10.37
C LYS A 7 -2.70 -1.72 10.19
N VAL A 8 -1.64 -1.00 10.54
CA VAL A 8 -0.25 -1.46 10.32
C VAL A 8 0.53 -1.51 11.63
N HIS A 9 0.81 -0.35 12.23
CA HIS A 9 1.81 -0.26 13.30
C HIS A 9 1.43 -1.02 14.57
N ARG A 10 0.13 -1.10 14.92
CA ARG A 10 -0.34 -1.84 16.11
C ARG A 10 0.04 -3.32 16.11
N PHE A 11 0.34 -3.90 14.95
CA PHE A 11 0.61 -5.32 14.81
C PHE A 11 2.08 -5.67 15.02
N GLY A 12 3.01 -4.71 14.98
CA GLY A 12 4.44 -4.97 15.16
C GLY A 12 4.92 -6.17 14.32
N GLY A 13 5.54 -7.15 14.98
CA GLY A 13 6.02 -8.39 14.35
C GLY A 13 5.06 -9.59 14.43
N VAL A 14 3.77 -9.38 14.76
CA VAL A 14 2.80 -10.47 14.95
C VAL A 14 2.49 -11.22 13.64
N TYR A 15 2.51 -10.52 12.51
CA TYR A 15 2.20 -11.08 11.19
C TYR A 15 3.41 -10.97 10.27
N ARG A 16 3.56 -11.95 9.37
CA ARG A 16 4.43 -11.77 8.20
C ARG A 16 3.82 -10.69 7.30
N ALA A 17 4.69 -10.02 6.53
CA ALA A 17 4.27 -8.90 5.69
C ALA A 17 3.14 -9.28 4.72
N GLU A 18 3.23 -10.45 4.07
CA GLU A 18 2.22 -10.93 3.14
C GLU A 18 0.84 -11.14 3.81
N ASP A 19 0.83 -11.76 4.99
CA ASP A 19 -0.40 -11.98 5.76
C ASP A 19 -1.05 -10.67 6.20
N LEU A 20 -0.23 -9.71 6.65
CA LEU A 20 -0.72 -8.39 7.06
C LEU A 20 -1.31 -7.62 5.88
N ILE A 21 -0.63 -7.61 4.74
CA ILE A 21 -1.11 -6.96 3.51
C ILE A 21 -2.47 -7.56 3.12
N ARG A 22 -2.57 -8.88 3.02
CA ARG A 22 -3.84 -9.56 2.66
C ARG A 22 -4.95 -9.26 3.67
N ARG A 23 -4.63 -9.20 4.97
CA ARG A 23 -5.59 -8.88 6.03
C ARG A 23 -6.17 -7.47 5.90
N ILE A 24 -5.38 -6.48 5.51
CA ILE A 24 -5.80 -5.06 5.54
C ILE A 24 -6.27 -4.53 4.19
N THR A 25 -5.79 -5.10 3.08
CA THR A 25 -6.19 -4.70 1.71
C THR A 25 -7.13 -5.72 1.05
N GLY A 26 -7.24 -6.94 1.60
CA GLY A 26 -7.99 -8.05 1.01
C GLY A 26 -7.26 -8.77 -0.12
N LYS A 27 -6.05 -8.35 -0.51
CA LYS A 27 -5.29 -8.87 -1.65
C LYS A 27 -3.81 -9.04 -1.30
N SER A 28 -3.10 -9.91 -2.03
CA SER A 28 -1.63 -10.00 -1.93
C SER A 28 -0.95 -8.74 -2.48
N LEU A 29 0.34 -8.58 -2.20
CA LEU A 29 1.13 -7.47 -2.74
C LEU A 29 1.10 -7.46 -4.28
N ASP A 30 0.88 -6.28 -4.86
CA ASP A 30 0.72 -6.11 -6.29
C ASP A 30 1.38 -4.80 -6.74
N SER A 31 2.41 -4.92 -7.59
CA SER A 31 3.18 -3.78 -8.09
C SER A 31 2.37 -2.83 -8.97
N ARG A 32 1.24 -3.29 -9.54
CA ARG A 32 0.39 -2.47 -10.43
C ARG A 32 -0.14 -1.22 -9.72
N HIS A 33 -0.38 -1.30 -8.41
CA HIS A 33 -0.82 -0.13 -7.63
C HIS A 33 0.24 0.97 -7.60
N PHE A 34 1.51 0.60 -7.44
CA PHE A 34 2.62 1.56 -7.43
C PHE A 34 2.88 2.12 -8.84
N VAL A 35 2.88 1.26 -9.86
CA VAL A 35 3.05 1.70 -11.25
C VAL A 35 1.95 2.68 -11.65
N ALA A 36 0.68 2.36 -11.36
CA ALA A 36 -0.44 3.25 -11.66
C ALA A 36 -0.29 4.60 -10.96
N TYR A 37 0.09 4.63 -9.68
CA TYR A 37 0.35 5.87 -8.95
C TYR A 37 1.45 6.72 -9.58
N ILE A 38 2.56 6.10 -9.99
CA ILE A 38 3.68 6.82 -10.61
C ILE A 38 3.28 7.36 -11.99
N VAL A 39 2.62 6.55 -12.83
CA VAL A 39 2.15 7.00 -14.14
C VAL A 39 1.20 8.17 -14.00
N ASP A 40 0.16 8.05 -13.16
CA ASP A 40 -0.82 9.10 -12.93
C ASP A 40 -0.17 10.40 -12.44
N LYS A 41 0.64 10.31 -11.37
CA LYS A 41 1.31 11.46 -10.76
C LYS A 41 2.24 12.18 -11.73
N PHE A 42 3.05 11.43 -12.48
CA PHE A 42 4.07 12.04 -13.32
C PHE A 42 3.55 12.46 -14.69
N SER A 43 2.48 11.83 -15.20
CA SER A 43 1.72 12.37 -16.33
C SER A 43 1.11 13.73 -15.99
N ASP A 44 0.56 13.89 -14.78
CA ASP A 44 0.03 15.17 -14.31
C ASP A 44 1.13 16.24 -14.15
N ILE A 45 2.26 15.91 -13.52
CA ILE A 45 3.37 16.85 -13.29
C ILE A 45 4.04 17.31 -14.59
N TYR A 46 4.19 16.41 -15.56
CA TYR A 46 4.93 16.68 -16.80
C TYR A 46 4.02 16.92 -18.01
N GLU A 47 2.71 16.98 -17.82
CA GLU A 47 1.70 17.20 -18.86
C GLU A 47 1.88 16.25 -20.07
N LEU A 48 2.04 14.95 -19.79
CA LEU A 48 2.24 13.89 -20.79
C LEU A 48 0.94 13.34 -21.38
#